data_AF-A0A183CHP7-F1
#
_entry.id   AF-A0A183CHP7-F1
#
_cell.length_a   1.000
_cell.length_b   1.000
_cell.length_c   1.000
_cell.angle_alpha   90.00
_cell.angle_beta   90.00
_cell.angle_gamma   90.00
#
_symmetry.space_group_name_H-M   'P 1'
#
loop_
_entity.id
_entity.type
_entity.pdbx_description
1 polymer ?
#
loop_
_entity_poly.entity_id
_entity_poly.type
_entity_poly.pdbx_seq_one_letter_code
_entity_poly.pdbx_strand_id
1 'polypeptide(L)'
;MNIQKIEEIVSLVLNSWPSYQFAIKNQLAGALTQAKDAWFVEALSAYLLKQKDLCPFALSEWMEDILDTEFSLISDDGTLEPTAKLLVQLADWTVGRGAVRGEEAKARLNDHLQRLRGLSSGSCPISTTLRLESSSSDSEANEVESDDENK
;
A
#
# COMPACT_ATOMS: atom_id res chain seq x y z
N MET A 1 -22.15 14.74 -10.94
CA MET A 1 -20.92 14.14 -10.37
C MET A 1 -21.30 13.50 -9.07
N ASN A 2 -21.32 12.17 -9.01
CA ASN A 2 -21.59 11.45 -7.76
C ASN A 2 -20.44 11.78 -6.80
N ILE A 3 -20.79 12.31 -5.63
CA ILE A 3 -19.86 12.44 -4.52
C ILE A 3 -19.51 11.00 -4.16
N GLN A 4 -18.32 10.54 -4.55
CA GLN A 4 -17.85 9.19 -4.20
C GLN A 4 -17.70 9.17 -2.68
N LYS A 5 -18.34 8.22 -2.02
CA LYS A 5 -18.20 8.06 -0.57
C LYS A 5 -16.78 7.58 -0.28
N ILE A 6 -16.22 8.00 0.85
CA ILE A 6 -14.88 7.55 1.26
C ILE A 6 -14.81 6.01 1.35
N GLU A 7 -15.92 5.36 1.72
CA GLU A 7 -16.06 3.91 1.76
C GLU A 7 -15.83 3.24 0.39
N GLU A 8 -16.34 3.85 -0.69
CA GLU A 8 -16.14 3.33 -2.05
C GLU A 8 -14.68 3.42 -2.46
N ILE A 9 -14.02 4.51 -2.07
CA ILE A 9 -12.59 4.74 -2.34
C ILE A 9 -11.74 3.74 -1.56
N VAL A 10 -12.02 3.57 -0.28
CA VAL A 10 -11.34 2.61 0.60
C VAL A 10 -11.49 1.20 0.06
N SER A 11 -12.73 0.80 -0.26
CA SER A 11 -13.00 -0.51 -0.86
C SER A 11 -12.23 -0.71 -2.17
N LEU A 12 -12.16 0.31 -3.03
CA LEU A 12 -11.42 0.22 -4.29
C LEU A 12 -9.91 0.02 -4.07
N VAL A 13 -9.32 0.75 -3.12
CA VAL A 13 -7.90 0.63 -2.78
C VAL A 13 -7.60 -0.74 -2.18
N LEU A 14 -8.39 -1.20 -1.21
CA LEU A 14 -8.24 -2.54 -0.62
C LEU A 14 -8.43 -3.65 -1.67
N ASN A 15 -9.32 -3.46 -2.65
CA ASN A 15 -9.50 -4.38 -3.79
C ASN A 15 -8.30 -4.41 -4.74
N SER A 16 -7.53 -3.32 -4.83
CA SER A 16 -6.31 -3.25 -5.64
C SER A 16 -5.06 -3.74 -4.91
N TRP A 17 -5.12 -3.91 -3.58
CA TRP A 17 -3.96 -4.24 -2.76
C TRP A 17 -3.73 -5.77 -2.68
N PRO A 18 -2.65 -6.31 -3.26
CA PRO A 18 -2.49 -7.76 -3.40
C PRO A 18 -2.43 -8.54 -2.09
N SER A 19 -1.70 -8.05 -1.08
CA SER A 19 -1.55 -8.72 0.22
C SER A 19 -2.89 -8.83 0.95
N TYR A 20 -3.68 -7.76 0.94
CA TYR A 20 -5.02 -7.79 1.50
C TYR A 20 -5.94 -8.75 0.74
N GLN A 21 -5.94 -8.71 -0.59
CA GLN A 21 -6.72 -9.64 -1.41
C GLN A 21 -6.30 -11.10 -1.20
N PHE A 22 -5.02 -11.35 -0.95
CA PHE A 22 -4.54 -12.67 -0.56
C PHE A 22 -5.15 -13.10 0.78
N ALA A 23 -5.18 -12.22 1.79
CA ALA A 23 -5.80 -12.54 3.07
C ALA A 23 -7.30 -12.88 2.95
N ILE A 24 -8.04 -12.11 2.13
CA ILE A 24 -9.47 -12.36 1.91
C ILE A 24 -9.71 -13.67 1.16
N LYS A 25 -8.95 -13.94 0.08
CA LYS A 25 -9.09 -15.16 -0.72
C LYS A 25 -8.75 -16.42 0.06
N ASN A 26 -7.76 -16.36 0.93
CA ASN A 26 -7.33 -17.51 1.74
C ASN A 26 -8.07 -17.62 3.08
N GLN A 27 -9.03 -16.72 3.34
CA GLN A 27 -9.79 -16.71 4.60
C GLN A 27 -8.88 -16.71 5.83
N LEU A 28 -7.85 -15.85 5.86
CA LEU A 28 -6.88 -15.87 6.95
C LEU A 28 -7.50 -15.50 8.31
N ALA A 29 -8.65 -14.80 8.32
CA ALA A 29 -9.48 -14.58 9.51
C ALA A 29 -10.56 -15.66 9.77
N GLY A 30 -10.48 -16.80 9.07
CA GLY A 30 -11.42 -17.91 9.17
C GLY A 30 -12.84 -17.58 8.70
N ALA A 31 -13.85 -18.15 9.36
CA ALA A 31 -15.26 -17.97 8.99
C ALA A 31 -15.75 -16.52 9.06
N LEU A 32 -15.02 -15.64 9.77
CA LEU A 32 -15.34 -14.23 9.92
C LEU A 32 -14.68 -13.34 8.85
N THR A 33 -13.87 -13.87 7.93
CA THR A 33 -13.14 -13.05 6.95
C THR A 33 -14.02 -12.06 6.20
N GLN A 34 -15.19 -12.48 5.73
CA GLN A 34 -16.11 -11.59 5.02
C GLN A 34 -16.72 -10.49 5.92
N ALA A 35 -17.01 -10.83 7.18
CA ALA A 35 -17.50 -9.85 8.15
C ALA A 35 -16.41 -8.84 8.52
N LYS A 36 -15.17 -9.30 8.69
CA LYS A 36 -14.01 -8.44 8.96
C LYS A 36 -13.63 -7.58 7.77
N ASP A 37 -13.80 -8.06 6.54
CA ASP A 37 -13.59 -7.26 5.32
C ASP A 37 -14.52 -6.05 5.27
N ALA A 38 -15.82 -6.27 5.44
CA ALA A 38 -16.81 -5.19 5.51
C ALA A 38 -16.52 -4.23 6.68
N TRP A 39 -16.23 -4.77 7.86
CA TRP A 39 -15.86 -3.97 9.03
C TRP A 39 -14.61 -3.14 8.79
N PHE A 40 -13.59 -3.67 8.13
CA PHE A 40 -12.33 -2.97 7.93
C PHE A 40 -12.50 -1.78 6.98
N VAL A 41 -13.33 -1.92 5.94
CA VAL A 41 -13.72 -0.80 5.06
C VAL A 41 -14.35 0.33 5.86
N GLU A 42 -15.29 0.00 6.77
CA GLU A 42 -15.97 0.98 7.62
C GLU A 42 -15.00 1.63 8.63
N ALA A 43 -14.19 0.82 9.32
CA ALA A 43 -13.24 1.28 10.32
C ALA A 43 -12.18 2.22 9.71
N LEU A 44 -11.61 1.84 8.57
CA LEU A 44 -10.63 2.64 7.84
C LEU A 44 -11.25 3.93 7.31
N SER A 45 -12.47 3.87 6.77
CA SER A 45 -13.23 5.06 6.36
C SER A 45 -13.46 6.04 7.51
N ALA A 46 -13.89 5.54 8.67
CA ALA A 46 -14.12 6.35 9.86
C ALA A 46 -12.80 6.96 10.37
N TYR A 47 -11.71 6.18 10.36
CA TYR A 47 -10.38 6.64 10.77
C TYR A 47 -9.87 7.78 9.89
N LEU A 48 -9.97 7.62 8.56
CA LEU A 48 -9.61 8.64 7.58
C LEU A 48 -10.42 9.93 7.76
N LEU A 49 -11.72 9.84 8.05
CA LEU A 49 -12.56 11.02 8.24
C LEU A 49 -12.27 11.75 9.56
N LYS A 50 -12.00 11.00 10.64
CA LYS A 50 -11.79 11.53 11.99
C LYS A 50 -10.50 12.35 12.11
N GLN A 51 -9.43 11.93 11.45
CA GLN A 51 -8.13 12.59 11.52
C GLN A 51 -8.05 13.73 10.50
N LYS A 52 -7.66 14.94 10.95
CA LYS A 52 -7.52 16.12 10.08
C LYS A 52 -6.18 16.17 9.34
N ASP A 53 -5.10 15.80 10.03
CA ASP A 53 -3.73 15.80 9.50
C ASP A 53 -3.17 14.39 9.63
N LEU A 54 -3.76 13.47 8.87
CA LEU A 54 -3.40 12.05 8.98
C LEU A 54 -2.03 11.81 8.35
N CYS A 55 -1.07 11.38 9.17
CA CYS A 55 0.24 10.97 8.70
C CYS A 55 0.14 9.59 8.02
N PRO A 56 0.65 9.42 6.78
CA PRO A 56 0.65 8.12 6.11
C PRO A 56 1.38 7.02 6.89
N PHE A 57 2.46 7.37 7.59
CA PHE A 57 3.23 6.44 8.42
C PHE A 57 2.41 5.94 9.62
N ALA A 58 1.71 6.85 10.32
CA ALA A 58 0.83 6.48 11.42
C ALA A 58 -0.37 5.65 10.94
N LEU A 59 -0.84 5.89 9.70
CA LEU A 59 -1.86 5.05 9.09
C LEU A 59 -1.33 3.65 8.75
N SER A 60 -0.11 3.53 8.22
CA SER A 60 0.47 2.22 7.91
C SER A 60 0.68 1.38 9.17
N GLU A 61 1.22 1.95 10.26
CA GLU A 61 1.38 1.23 11.53
C GLU A 61 0.02 0.73 12.06
N TRP A 62 -1.00 1.60 12.04
CA TRP A 62 -2.35 1.21 12.47
C TRP A 62 -2.96 0.11 11.58
N MET A 63 -2.71 0.15 10.28
CA MET A 63 -3.16 -0.90 9.37
C MET A 63 -2.40 -2.22 9.60
N GLU A 64 -1.10 -2.17 9.88
CA GLU A 64 -0.28 -3.34 10.21
C GLU A 64 -0.82 -4.06 11.44
N ASP A 65 -1.08 -3.31 12.51
CA ASP A 65 -1.67 -3.85 13.74
C ASP A 65 -2.99 -4.58 13.47
N ILE A 66 -3.85 -4.02 12.61
CA ILE A 66 -5.12 -4.66 12.23
C ILE A 66 -4.89 -5.90 11.38
N LEU A 67 -3.98 -5.86 10.41
CA LEU A 67 -3.70 -7.02 9.57
C LEU A 67 -3.19 -8.19 10.39
N ASP A 68 -2.30 -7.95 11.35
CA ASP A 68 -1.77 -8.99 12.23
C ASP A 68 -2.85 -9.53 13.18
N THR A 69 -3.54 -8.63 13.88
CA THR A 69 -4.51 -9.02 14.94
C THR A 69 -5.82 -9.59 14.39
N GLU A 70 -6.36 -9.00 13.32
CA GLU A 70 -7.68 -9.35 12.81
C GLU A 70 -7.63 -10.36 11.65
N PHE A 71 -6.57 -10.32 10.84
CA PHE A 71 -6.42 -11.18 9.66
C PHE A 71 -5.28 -12.18 9.76
N SER A 72 -4.47 -12.17 10.83
CA SER A 72 -3.27 -13.01 10.94
C SER A 72 -2.35 -12.88 9.71
N LEU A 73 -2.25 -11.65 9.19
CA LEU A 73 -1.47 -11.31 8.01
C LEU A 73 -0.33 -10.36 8.41
N ILE A 74 0.90 -10.80 8.17
CA ILE A 74 2.10 -9.96 8.25
C ILE A 74 2.48 -9.57 6.82
N SER A 75 2.46 -8.28 6.50
CA SER A 75 2.70 -7.75 5.15
C SER A 75 4.13 -7.22 5.02
N ASP A 76 5.07 -8.06 4.59
CA ASP A 76 6.48 -7.70 4.39
C ASP A 76 6.85 -7.46 2.90
N ASP A 77 5.84 -7.26 2.06
CA ASP A 77 6.00 -7.05 0.62
C ASP A 77 6.26 -5.58 0.24
N GLY A 78 6.39 -4.69 1.23
CA GLY A 78 6.66 -3.27 1.04
C GLY A 78 5.51 -2.47 0.43
N THR A 79 4.32 -3.05 0.27
CA THR A 79 3.16 -2.38 -0.35
C THR A 79 2.24 -1.67 0.65
N LEU A 80 2.35 -2.00 1.94
CA LEU A 80 1.56 -1.38 3.02
C LEU A 80 1.72 0.14 3.06
N GLU A 81 2.96 0.62 3.15
CA GLU A 81 3.28 2.05 3.19
C GLU A 81 2.78 2.82 1.94
N PRO A 82 3.05 2.37 0.70
CA PRO A 82 2.46 2.96 -0.50
C PRO A 82 0.93 3.00 -0.46
N THR A 83 0.29 1.93 0.04
CA THR A 83 -1.16 1.84 0.13
C THR A 83 -1.73 2.85 1.13
N ALA A 84 -1.09 3.01 2.29
CA ALA A 84 -1.45 4.03 3.28
C ALA A 84 -1.29 5.45 2.72
N LYS A 85 -0.16 5.74 2.03
CA LYS A 85 0.08 7.03 1.35
C LYS A 85 -1.03 7.33 0.33
N LEU A 86 -1.41 6.34 -0.47
CA LEU A 86 -2.49 6.47 -1.44
C LEU A 86 -3.84 6.78 -0.75
N LEU A 87 -4.19 6.02 0.30
CA LEU A 87 -5.43 6.23 1.05
C LEU A 87 -5.54 7.66 1.60
N VAL A 88 -4.47 8.16 2.22
CA VAL A 88 -4.42 9.54 2.73
C VAL A 88 -4.64 10.54 1.60
N GLN A 89 -3.94 10.40 0.48
CA GLN A 89 -4.07 11.31 -0.66
C GLN A 89 -5.49 11.34 -1.25
N LEU A 90 -6.10 10.17 -1.43
CA LEU A 90 -7.47 10.09 -1.98
C LEU A 90 -8.49 10.62 -0.96
N ALA A 91 -8.31 10.36 0.33
CA ALA A 91 -9.15 10.91 1.39
C ALA A 91 -9.06 12.43 1.45
N ASP A 92 -7.87 12.98 1.31
CA ASP A 92 -7.63 14.42 1.28
C ASP A 92 -8.35 15.08 0.10
N TRP A 93 -8.22 14.52 -1.11
CA TRP A 93 -8.94 15.05 -2.28
C TRP A 93 -10.46 14.94 -2.15
N THR A 94 -10.95 13.91 -1.46
CA THR A 94 -12.40 13.69 -1.25
C THR A 94 -12.99 14.67 -0.25
N VAL A 95 -12.31 14.88 0.88
CA VAL A 95 -12.75 15.79 1.94
C VAL A 95 -12.38 17.25 1.62
N GLY A 96 -11.51 17.47 0.63
CA GLY A 96 -10.95 18.79 0.32
C GLY A 96 -9.91 19.23 1.36
N ARG A 97 -9.20 18.28 1.96
CA ARG A 97 -8.01 18.50 2.78
C ARG A 97 -6.76 18.46 1.88
N GLY A 98 -5.63 18.99 2.35
CA GLY A 98 -4.38 19.01 1.59
C GLY A 98 -4.21 20.18 0.61
N ALA A 99 -3.09 20.15 -0.12
CA ALA A 99 -2.61 21.27 -0.94
C ALA A 99 -3.39 21.47 -2.25
N VAL A 100 -3.92 20.40 -2.83
CA VAL A 100 -4.69 20.42 -4.09
C VAL A 100 -6.18 20.39 -3.75
N ARG A 101 -6.95 21.35 -4.26
CA ARG A 101 -8.36 21.53 -3.92
C ARG A 101 -9.22 21.81 -5.15
N GLY A 102 -10.53 21.81 -4.97
CA GLY A 102 -11.48 22.20 -6.01
C GLY A 102 -11.55 21.22 -7.18
N GLU A 103 -11.61 21.73 -8.40
CA GLU A 103 -11.75 20.90 -9.61
C GLU A 103 -10.51 20.05 -9.88
N GLU A 104 -9.31 20.54 -9.56
CA GLU A 104 -8.08 19.79 -9.78
C GLU A 104 -8.02 18.53 -8.88
N ALA A 105 -8.40 18.66 -7.61
CA ALA A 105 -8.48 17.52 -6.70
C ALA A 105 -9.48 16.47 -7.22
N LYS A 106 -10.64 16.91 -7.72
CA LYS A 106 -11.66 16.03 -8.30
C LYS A 106 -11.16 15.34 -9.57
N ALA A 107 -10.43 16.04 -10.43
CA ALA A 107 -9.86 15.49 -11.66
C ALA A 107 -8.79 14.42 -11.34
N ARG A 108 -7.87 14.71 -10.41
CA ARG A 108 -6.85 13.77 -9.95
C ARG A 108 -7.46 12.55 -9.28
N LEU A 109 -8.44 12.75 -8.40
CA LEU A 109 -9.20 11.67 -7.78
C LEU A 109 -9.83 10.77 -8.84
N ASN A 110 -10.56 11.35 -9.79
CA ASN A 110 -11.22 10.58 -10.83
C ASN A 110 -10.23 9.81 -11.72
N ASP A 111 -9.14 10.42 -12.15
CA ASP A 111 -8.07 9.73 -12.90
C ASP A 111 -7.52 8.54 -12.11
N HIS A 112 -7.24 8.72 -10.83
CA HIS A 112 -6.72 7.64 -9.99
C HIS A 112 -7.73 6.50 -9.79
N LEU A 113 -9.00 6.82 -9.53
CA LEU A 113 -10.06 5.82 -9.39
C LEU A 113 -10.29 5.06 -10.70
N GLN A 114 -10.17 5.70 -11.86
CA GLN A 114 -10.28 5.02 -13.16
C GLN A 114 -9.15 4.00 -13.35
N ARG A 115 -7.92 4.33 -12.95
CA ARG A 115 -6.79 3.39 -13.00
C ARG A 115 -7.04 2.18 -12.11
N LEU A 116 -7.44 2.40 -10.85
CA LEU A 116 -7.74 1.32 -9.91
C LEU A 116 -8.90 0.42 -10.39
N ARG A 117 -9.94 1.01 -11.00
CA ARG A 117 -11.04 0.25 -11.64
C ARG A 117 -10.56 -0.54 -12.85
N GLY A 118 -9.66 0.01 -13.65
CA GLY A 118 -9.02 -0.69 -14.77
C GLY A 118 -8.19 -1.90 -14.32
N LEU A 119 -7.51 -1.80 -13.17
CA LEU A 119 -6.78 -2.93 -12.57
C LEU A 119 -7.72 -4.03 -12.05
N SER A 120 -8.87 -3.65 -11.48
CA SER A 120 -9.89 -4.59 -11.00
C SER A 120 -10.60 -5.32 -12.16
N SER A 121 -10.76 -4.66 -13.31
CA SER A 121 -11.30 -5.25 -14.54
C SER A 121 -10.20 -5.90 -15.39
N GLY A 122 -9.47 -6.85 -14.80
CA GLY A 122 -8.64 -7.85 -15.46
C GLY A 122 -7.99 -7.47 -16.79
N SER A 123 -6.85 -6.77 -16.77
CA SER A 123 -5.74 -7.00 -17.70
C SER A 123 -4.55 -6.13 -17.31
N CYS A 124 -3.68 -6.65 -16.46
CA CYS A 124 -2.29 -6.19 -16.39
C CYS A 124 -1.43 -7.44 -16.30
N PRO A 125 -0.59 -7.76 -17.31
CA PRO A 125 0.51 -8.67 -17.08
C PRO A 125 1.43 -7.95 -16.12
N ILE A 126 1.45 -8.39 -14.86
CA ILE A 126 2.52 -8.03 -13.95
C ILE A 126 3.80 -8.57 -14.62
N SER A 127 4.53 -7.69 -15.29
CA SER A 127 5.95 -7.90 -15.56
C SER A 127 6.64 -7.75 -14.22
N THR A 128 6.64 -8.83 -13.44
CA THR A 128 7.57 -9.00 -12.33
C THR A 128 8.96 -9.05 -12.94
N THR A 129 9.56 -7.90 -13.22
CA THR A 129 11.02 -7.81 -13.23
C THR A 129 11.45 -7.84 -11.77
N LEU A 130 11.34 -9.01 -11.14
CA LEU A 130 12.21 -9.37 -10.03
C LEU A 130 13.61 -9.38 -10.62
N ARG A 131 14.27 -8.23 -10.60
CA ARG A 131 15.71 -8.18 -10.72
C ARG A 131 16.21 -8.78 -9.41
N LEU A 132 16.33 -10.11 -9.37
CA LEU A 132 17.25 -10.76 -8.45
C LEU A 132 18.61 -10.17 -8.78
N GLU A 133 19.03 -9.16 -8.02
CA GLU A 133 20.43 -8.82 -7.93
C GLU A 133 21.11 -9.99 -7.24
N SER A 134 21.55 -10.96 -8.05
CA SER A 134 22.52 -11.96 -7.62
C SER A 134 23.78 -11.23 -7.20
N SER A 135 23.90 -10.98 -5.90
CA SER A 135 25.13 -10.55 -5.27
C SER A 135 26.17 -11.65 -5.42
N SER A 136 27.11 -11.48 -6.34
CA SER A 136 28.35 -12.24 -6.41
C SER A 136 29.44 -11.36 -6.99
N SER A 137 30.01 -10.52 -6.13
CA SER A 137 31.34 -9.95 -6.34
C SER A 137 32.14 -10.20 -5.07
N ASP A 138 32.74 -11.38 -5.03
CA ASP A 138 33.89 -11.68 -4.20
C ASP A 138 35.11 -11.01 -4.84
N SER A 139 35.77 -10.12 -4.12
CA SER A 139 37.00 -9.47 -4.55
C SER A 139 37.83 -9.20 -3.31
N GLU A 140 38.43 -10.26 -2.76
CA GLU A 140 39.55 -10.15 -1.84
C GLU A 140 40.80 -9.76 -2.64
N ALA A 141 41.06 -8.46 -2.73
CA ALA A 141 42.36 -7.92 -3.10
C ALA A 141 43.04 -7.46 -1.80
N ASN A 142 43.88 -8.32 -1.22
CA ASN A 142 44.80 -7.91 -0.17
C ASN A 142 46.25 -7.95 -0.70
N GLU A 143 46.98 -6.93 -0.27
CA GLU A 143 48.17 -6.39 -0.89
C GLU A 143 49.38 -7.32 -0.76
N VAL A 144 50.09 -7.53 -1.87
CA VAL A 144 51.42 -8.15 -1.86
C VAL A 144 52.44 -7.10 -1.43
N GLU A 145 52.83 -7.20 -0.16
CA GLU A 145 53.95 -6.49 0.46
C GLU A 145 55.23 -6.83 -0.32
N SER A 146 55.87 -5.79 -0.87
CA SER A 146 57.14 -5.91 -1.58
C SER A 146 58.27 -5.77 -0.55
N ASP A 147 58.87 -6.89 -0.17
CA ASP A 147 60.13 -6.91 0.58
C ASP A 147 61.28 -6.46 -0.34
N ASP A 148 61.72 -5.21 -0.13
CA ASP A 148 62.98 -4.69 -0.66
C ASP A 148 64.13 -5.19 0.23
N GLU A 149 64.91 -6.11 -0.32
CA GLU A 149 66.06 -6.77 0.26
C GLU A 149 67.20 -5.76 0.50
N ASN A 150 67.46 -5.41 1.75
CA ASN A 150 68.64 -4.65 2.14
C ASN A 150 69.60 -5.53 2.97
N LYS A 151 70.64 -6.01 2.27
CA LYS A 151 71.99 -6.38 2.73
C LYS A 151 72.36 -7.86 2.80
#